data_AF-A0A537XM37-F1
#
_entry.id   AF-A0A537XM37-F1
#
_cell.length_a   1.000
_cell.length_b   1.000
_cell.length_c   1.000
_cell.angle_alpha   90.00
_cell.angle_beta   90.00
_cell.angle_gamma   90.00
#
_symmetry.space_group_name_H-M   'P 1'
#
loop_
_entity.id
_entity.type
_entity.pdbx_description
1 polymer ?
#
loop_
_entity_poly.entity_id
_entity_poly.type
_entity_poly.pdbx_seq_one_letter_code
_entity_poly.pdbx_strand_id
1 'polypeptide(L)' 'MDIGFIGLGKMGFPMARRLIEAKHQLVVFDTRKEAV' A
#
# COMPACT_ATOMS: atom_id res chain seq x y z
N MET A 1 -10.87 9.59 -4.06
CA MET A 1 -9.91 9.36 -5.15
C MET A 1 -9.00 8.27 -4.66
N ASP A 2 -8.92 7.16 -5.39
CA ASP A 2 -8.23 5.97 -4.93
C ASP A 2 -6.77 6.02 -5.37
N ILE A 3 -5.85 5.76 -4.42
CA ILE A 3 -4.42 5.76 -4.68
C ILE A 3 -4.02 4.34 -5.08
N GLY A 4 -3.59 4.14 -6.33
CA GLY A 4 -2.95 2.90 -6.75
C GLY A 4 -1.57 2.77 -6.11
N PHE A 5 -1.29 1.65 -5.46
CA PHE A 5 -0.04 1.41 -4.75
C PHE A 5 0.55 0.04 -5.13
N ILE A 6 1.73 0.04 -5.76
CA ILE A 6 2.37 -1.19 -6.25
C ILE A 6 3.58 -1.53 -5.39
N GLY A 7 3.53 -2.68 -4.72
CA GLY A 7 4.60 -3.26 -3.92
C GLY A 7 4.56 -2.88 -2.44
N LEU A 8 4.49 -3.89 -1.57
CA LEU A 8 4.53 -3.76 -0.10
C LEU A 8 5.84 -4.30 0.48
N GLY A 9 6.95 -4.07 -0.20
CA GLY A 9 8.29 -4.40 0.31
C GLY A 9 8.68 -3.59 1.56
N LYS A 10 9.95 -3.69 1.97
CA LYS A 10 10.50 -3.01 3.17
C LYS A 10 10.19 -1.50 3.23
N MET A 11 10.14 -0.83 2.08
CA MET A 11 9.77 0.59 1.99
C MET A 11 8.27 0.79 1.77
N GLY A 12 7.63 -0.02 0.92
CA GLY A 12 6.23 0.16 0.51
C GLY A 12 5.26 0.04 1.68
N PHE A 13 5.43 -0.98 2.53
CA PHE A 13 4.54 -1.25 3.65
C PHE A 13 4.41 -0.07 4.64
N PRO A 14 5.49 0.49 5.20
CA PRO A 14 5.38 1.63 6.10
C PRO A 14 4.91 2.92 5.42
N MET A 15 4.98 3.03 4.08
CA MET A 15 4.39 4.16 3.36
C MET A 15 2.88 3.98 3.17
N ALA A 16 2.44 2.80 2.72
CA ALA A 16 1.02 2.47 2.58
C ALA A 16 0.29 2.67 3.91
N ARG A 17 0.88 2.22 5.02
CA ARG A 17 0.33 2.44 6.37
C ARG A 17 0.12 3.92 6.70
N ARG A 18 1.11 4.79 6.41
CA ARG A 18 0.98 6.24 6.65
C ARG A 18 -0.12 6.87 5.80
N LEU A 19 -0.28 6.42 4.56
CA LEU A 19 -1.36 6.91 3.68
C LEU A 19 -2.74 6.50 4.22
N ILE A 20 -2.89 5.29 4.74
CA ILE A 20 -4.11 4.83 5.43
C ILE A 20 -4.37 5.66 6.69
N GLU A 21 -3.34 5.87 7.53
CA GLU A 21 -3.43 6.70 8.75
C GLU A 21 -3.85 8.15 8.43
N ALA A 22 -3.40 8.67 7.29
CA ALA A 22 -3.81 9.97 6.74
C ALA A 22 -5.19 9.97 6.06
N LYS A 23 -5.96 8.87 6.17
CA LYS A 23 -7.31 8.68 5.64
C LYS A 23 -7.40 8.66 4.11
N HIS A 24 -6.33 8.26 3.43
CA HIS A 24 -6.38 7.96 2.01
C HIS A 24 -6.85 6.52 1.76
N GLN A 25 -7.64 6.33 0.71
CA GLN A 25 -8.02 5.01 0.21
C GLN A 25 -6.96 4.51 -0.76
N LEU A 26 -6.52 3.25 -0.59
CA LEU A 26 -5.49 2.65 -1.42
C LEU A 26 -6.01 1.38 -2.10
N VAL A 27 -5.69 1.23 -3.38
CA VAL A 27 -5.80 -0.03 -4.13
C VAL A 27 -4.39 -0.59 -4.25
N VAL A 28 -4.11 -1.66 -3.53
CA VAL A 28 -2.76 -2.21 -3.42
C VAL A 28 -2.59 -3.45 -4.30
N PHE A 29 -1.45 -3.53 -4.99
CA PHE A 29 -1.03 -4.71 -5.74
C PHE A 29 0.41 -5.09 -5.39
N ASP A 30 0.65 -6.35 -5.07
CA ASP A 30 2.01 -6.93 -4.98
C ASP A 30 2.00 -8.26 -5.74
N THR A 31 3.11 -8.58 -6.40
CA THR A 31 3.25 -9.86 -7.11
C THR A 31 3.34 -11.04 -6.14
N ARG A 32 3.75 -10.79 -4.90
CA ARG A 32 3.78 -11.76 -3.80
C ARG A 32 2.44 -11.73 -3.10
N LYS A 33 1.70 -12.84 -3.16
CA LYS A 33 0.37 -12.93 -2.56
C LYS A 33 0.40 -12.78 -1.04
N GLU A 34 1.50 -13.18 -0.40
CA GLU A 34 1.72 -13.07 1.03
C GLU A 34 1.92 -11.63 1.53
N ALA A 35 2.09 -10.66 0.61
CA ALA A 35 2.36 -9.28 0.97
C ALA A 35 1.10 -8.41 1.08
N VAL A 36 -0.07 -8.87 0.58
CA VAL A 36 -1.35 -8.13 0.55
C VAL A 36 -2.37 -8.67 1.54
#